data_AF-A0A952L1M0-F1
#
_entry.id   AF-A0A952L1M0-F1
#
_cell.length_a   1.000
_cell.length_b   1.000
_cell.length_c   1.000
_cell.angle_alpha   90.00
_cell.angle_beta   90.00
_cell.angle_gamma   90.00
#
_symmetry.space_group_name_H-M   'P 1'
#
loop_
_entity.id
_entity.type
_entity.pdbx_description
1 polymer ?
#
loop_
_entity_poly.entity_id
_entity_poly.type
_entity_poly.pdbx_seq_one_letter_code
_entity_poly.pdbx_strand_id
1 'polypeptide(L)'
;MKRTIAFMTLLSGFAMAQSSDPYLALMKKAGEHARAKGAKHTPVLSPVDSSVIGPNAKVRVDTLHAAGFQVVPWTTNDAAKMKALIDLGVDGIITDRPDILHKVVEDLRAAGKPLKGFDITAHRGGRGLRPENTLPSFENGMDQGATTLKTDTGVTTVGVSLIWHDQFLNPESCRRADGAAYTMENRVYINTISMAEAQKTFICDKLHFGPDQKNDLALSPVAVAFAKLEKRTPHSSSAL
;
A
#
# COMPACT_ATOMS: atom_id res chain seq x y z
N MET A 1 -72.19 23.25 18.29
CA MET A 1 -71.01 22.39 18.53
C MET A 1 -70.31 22.13 17.19
N LYS A 2 -69.21 22.82 16.89
CA LYS A 2 -68.32 22.50 15.75
C LYS A 2 -67.10 21.76 16.33
N ARG A 3 -66.87 20.51 15.92
CA ARG A 3 -65.69 19.73 16.31
C ARG A 3 -64.62 19.92 15.24
N THR A 4 -63.52 20.57 15.60
CA THR A 4 -62.31 20.68 14.79
C THR A 4 -61.50 19.40 14.98
N ILE A 5 -61.19 18.69 13.89
CA ILE A 5 -60.28 17.53 13.89
C ILE A 5 -58.89 18.07 13.52
N ALA A 6 -57.94 17.97 14.46
CA ALA A 6 -56.54 18.30 14.21
C ALA A 6 -55.84 17.09 13.60
N PHE A 7 -55.28 17.26 12.40
CA PHE A 7 -54.37 16.30 11.77
C PHE A 7 -52.98 16.46 12.40
N MET A 8 -52.53 15.43 13.11
CA MET A 8 -51.20 15.39 13.72
C MET A 8 -50.26 14.65 12.77
N THR A 9 -49.50 15.41 11.98
CA THR A 9 -48.45 14.86 11.09
C THR A 9 -47.28 14.41 11.95
N LEU A 10 -47.08 13.10 12.11
CA LEU A 10 -45.83 12.55 12.67
C LEU A 10 -44.70 12.76 11.67
N LEU A 11 -43.88 13.79 11.89
CA LEU A 11 -42.53 13.85 11.36
C LEU A 11 -41.66 12.90 12.18
N SER A 12 -41.52 11.66 11.70
CA SER A 12 -40.51 10.73 12.19
C SER A 12 -39.13 11.25 11.76
N GLY A 13 -38.49 12.00 12.66
CA GLY A 13 -37.09 12.37 12.54
C GLY A 13 -36.23 11.11 12.65
N PHE A 14 -35.61 10.70 11.54
CA PHE A 14 -34.45 9.82 11.57
C PHE A 14 -33.31 10.62 12.22
N ALA A 15 -33.13 10.44 13.52
CA ALA A 15 -31.89 10.80 14.17
C ALA A 15 -30.80 9.90 13.57
N MET A 16 -29.89 10.49 12.78
CA MET A 16 -28.65 9.83 12.37
C MET A 16 -27.89 9.47 13.65
N ALA A 17 -27.90 8.19 14.03
CA ALA A 17 -27.06 7.70 15.11
C ALA A 17 -25.61 8.07 14.77
N GLN A 18 -24.98 8.84 15.67
CA GLN A 18 -23.59 9.21 15.54
C GLN A 18 -22.78 7.91 15.60
N SER A 19 -22.24 7.51 14.45
CA SER A 19 -21.46 6.28 14.30
C SER A 19 -20.42 6.17 15.42
N SER A 20 -20.54 5.14 16.25
CA SER A 20 -19.53 4.77 17.24
C SER A 20 -18.25 4.19 16.59
N ASP A 21 -18.28 3.96 15.27
CA ASP A 21 -17.10 3.55 14.50
C ASP A 21 -16.21 4.78 14.20
N PRO A 22 -15.01 4.87 14.83
CA PRO A 22 -14.10 6.00 14.62
C PRO A 22 -13.53 6.07 13.20
N TYR A 23 -13.42 4.94 12.49
CA TYR A 23 -12.95 4.92 11.10
C TYR A 23 -14.00 5.49 10.16
N LEU A 24 -15.28 5.13 10.35
CA LEU A 24 -16.35 5.72 9.54
C LEU A 24 -16.43 7.24 9.73
N ALA A 25 -16.34 7.72 10.97
CA ALA A 25 -16.36 9.16 11.25
C ALA A 25 -15.19 9.90 10.57
N LEU A 26 -13.98 9.32 10.61
CA LEU A 26 -12.80 9.86 9.91
C LEU A 26 -13.00 9.86 8.40
N MET A 27 -13.45 8.74 7.81
CA MET A 27 -13.63 8.60 6.38
C MET A 27 -14.71 9.53 5.82
N LYS A 28 -15.80 9.74 6.56
CA LYS A 28 -16.83 10.75 6.20
C LYS A 28 -16.22 12.15 6.08
N LYS A 29 -15.44 12.58 7.09
CA LYS A 29 -14.76 13.88 7.07
C LYS A 29 -13.76 13.99 5.92
N ALA A 30 -12.97 12.93 5.68
CA ALA A 30 -12.03 12.89 4.56
C ALA A 30 -12.74 12.99 3.20
N GLY A 31 -13.83 12.24 3.03
CA GLY A 31 -14.64 12.27 1.81
C GLY A 31 -15.33 13.62 1.58
N GLU A 32 -15.88 14.24 2.62
CA GLU A 32 -16.45 15.60 2.56
C GLU A 32 -15.40 16.62 2.15
N HIS A 33 -14.21 16.57 2.76
CA HIS A 33 -13.11 17.46 2.43
C HIS A 33 -12.67 17.29 0.97
N ALA A 34 -12.49 16.05 0.53
CA ALA A 34 -12.09 15.74 -0.85
C ALA A 34 -13.14 16.25 -1.86
N ARG A 35 -14.43 16.01 -1.61
CA ARG A 35 -15.53 16.50 -2.47
C ARG A 35 -15.59 18.02 -2.52
N ALA A 36 -15.38 18.71 -1.40
CA ALA A 36 -15.32 20.17 -1.36
C ALA A 36 -14.16 20.75 -2.19
N LYS A 37 -13.15 19.93 -2.51
CA LYS A 37 -12.03 20.25 -3.41
C LYS A 37 -12.23 19.71 -4.84
N GLY A 38 -13.41 19.22 -5.18
CA GLY A 38 -13.75 18.74 -6.52
C GLY A 38 -13.29 17.31 -6.84
N ALA A 39 -12.92 16.51 -5.84
CA ALA A 39 -12.56 15.11 -6.05
C ALA A 39 -13.74 14.32 -6.64
N LYS A 40 -13.47 13.56 -7.72
CA LYS A 40 -14.44 12.70 -8.40
C LYS A 40 -14.56 11.30 -7.78
N HIS A 41 -13.58 10.92 -6.96
CA HIS A 41 -13.49 9.60 -6.34
C HIS A 41 -13.55 9.72 -4.82
N THR A 42 -14.19 8.72 -4.19
CA THR A 42 -14.22 8.60 -2.74
C THR A 42 -12.87 8.09 -2.24
N PRO A 43 -12.33 8.63 -1.13
CA PRO A 43 -11.14 8.09 -0.51
C PRO A 43 -11.29 6.61 -0.13
N VAL A 44 -10.19 5.86 -0.19
CA VAL A 44 -10.10 4.45 0.24
C VAL A 44 -9.48 4.40 1.63
N LEU A 45 -10.00 3.55 2.52
CA LEU A 45 -9.37 3.28 3.81
C LEU A 45 -8.37 2.12 3.64
N SER A 46 -7.10 2.36 3.98
CA SER A 46 -6.07 1.30 4.02
C SER A 46 -5.58 1.06 5.45
N PRO A 47 -6.29 0.25 6.24
CA PRO A 47 -5.94 0.01 7.64
C PRO A 47 -4.92 -1.13 7.79
N VAL A 48 -4.32 -1.28 8.97
CA VAL A 48 -3.51 -2.48 9.25
C VAL A 48 -4.41 -3.72 9.32
N ASP A 49 -3.98 -4.87 8.78
CA ASP A 49 -4.75 -6.11 8.70
C ASP A 49 -5.43 -6.50 10.02
N SER A 50 -4.69 -6.41 11.13
CA SER A 50 -5.12 -6.73 12.49
C SER A 50 -6.22 -5.84 13.06
N SER A 51 -6.50 -4.70 12.40
CA SER A 51 -7.64 -3.87 12.75
C SER A 51 -8.93 -4.27 12.02
N VAL A 52 -8.82 -5.11 10.99
CA VAL A 52 -9.96 -5.69 10.23
C VAL A 52 -10.23 -7.11 10.71
N ILE A 53 -9.19 -7.90 10.98
CA ILE A 53 -9.28 -9.28 11.49
C ILE A 53 -8.62 -9.42 12.87
N GLY A 54 -9.18 -10.28 13.72
CA GLY A 54 -8.62 -10.62 15.02
C GLY A 54 -9.50 -10.21 16.21
N PRO A 55 -9.07 -10.52 17.44
CA PRO A 55 -9.90 -10.40 18.64
C PRO A 55 -10.30 -8.96 18.98
N ASN A 56 -9.56 -7.98 18.46
CA ASN A 56 -9.80 -6.55 18.67
C ASN A 56 -10.06 -5.83 17.34
N ALA A 57 -10.65 -6.50 16.35
CA ALA A 57 -11.02 -5.88 15.08
C ALA A 57 -11.96 -4.68 15.33
N LYS A 58 -11.61 -3.53 14.76
CA LYS A 58 -12.33 -2.26 14.93
C LYS A 58 -12.92 -1.73 13.62
N VAL A 59 -12.32 -2.12 12.50
CA VAL A 59 -12.77 -1.69 11.17
C VAL A 59 -13.93 -2.57 10.73
N ARG A 60 -15.07 -1.93 10.43
CA ARG A 60 -16.28 -2.59 9.96
C ARG A 60 -16.44 -2.39 8.46
N VAL A 61 -16.04 -3.39 7.68
CA VAL A 61 -16.05 -3.34 6.19
C VAL A 61 -17.45 -3.07 5.66
N ASP A 62 -18.46 -3.79 6.17
CA ASP A 62 -19.87 -3.60 5.86
C ASP A 62 -20.36 -2.15 6.08
N THR A 63 -19.97 -1.57 7.19
CA THR A 63 -20.35 -0.22 7.61
C THR A 63 -19.70 0.85 6.74
N LEU A 64 -18.43 0.65 6.35
CA LEU A 64 -17.71 1.54 5.44
C LEU A 64 -18.26 1.44 4.01
N HIS A 65 -18.54 0.23 3.55
CA HIS A 65 -19.17 -0.04 2.26
C HIS A 65 -20.55 0.61 2.15
N ALA A 66 -21.38 0.51 3.19
CA ALA A 66 -22.70 1.17 3.24
C ALA A 66 -22.61 2.70 3.14
N ALA A 67 -21.46 3.28 3.48
CA ALA A 67 -21.16 4.70 3.33
C ALA A 67 -20.39 5.04 2.04
N GLY A 68 -20.13 4.06 1.17
CA GLY A 68 -19.47 4.22 -0.13
C GLY A 68 -17.94 4.27 -0.07
N PHE A 69 -17.32 3.85 1.04
CA PHE A 69 -15.87 3.78 1.19
C PHE A 69 -15.36 2.37 0.94
N GLN A 70 -14.30 2.23 0.15
CA GLN A 70 -13.60 0.97 -0.04
C GLN A 70 -12.58 0.73 1.09
N VAL A 71 -12.23 -0.54 1.32
CA VAL A 71 -11.28 -0.98 2.35
C VAL A 71 -10.20 -1.87 1.73
N VAL A 72 -8.93 -1.44 1.83
CA VAL A 72 -7.76 -2.14 1.26
C VAL A 72 -6.67 -2.29 2.33
N PRO A 73 -6.71 -3.32 3.18
CA PRO A 73 -5.79 -3.50 4.30
C PRO A 73 -4.33 -3.76 3.88
N TRP A 74 -3.40 -3.36 4.76
CA TRP A 74 -1.96 -3.58 4.65
C TRP A 74 -1.35 -4.10 5.97
N THR A 75 -0.12 -4.61 6.01
CA THR A 75 0.43 -5.44 4.96
C THR A 75 0.09 -6.87 5.33
N THR A 76 -0.60 -7.60 4.44
CA THR A 76 -0.94 -9.00 4.69
C THR A 76 -0.08 -9.90 3.81
N ASN A 77 0.74 -10.76 4.42
CA ASN A 77 1.63 -11.68 3.71
C ASN A 77 1.25 -13.17 3.91
N ASP A 78 0.29 -13.44 4.79
CA ASP A 78 -0.17 -14.79 5.12
C ASP A 78 -1.44 -15.16 4.34
N ALA A 79 -1.45 -16.33 3.69
CA ALA A 79 -2.55 -16.77 2.84
C ALA A 79 -3.86 -16.99 3.60
N ALA A 80 -3.82 -17.47 4.85
CA ALA A 80 -5.02 -17.70 5.64
C ALA A 80 -5.66 -16.36 6.05
N LYS A 81 -4.85 -15.38 6.46
CA LYS A 81 -5.31 -14.01 6.70
C LYS A 81 -5.86 -13.34 5.44
N MET A 82 -5.21 -13.51 4.29
CA MET A 82 -5.72 -12.98 3.02
C MET A 82 -7.12 -13.52 2.72
N LYS A 83 -7.33 -14.84 2.86
CA LYS A 83 -8.65 -15.45 2.68
C LYS A 83 -9.69 -14.87 3.65
N ALA A 84 -9.34 -14.76 4.93
CA ALA A 84 -10.23 -14.19 5.95
C ALA A 84 -10.63 -12.74 5.63
N LEU A 85 -9.69 -11.90 5.17
CA LEU A 85 -9.99 -10.53 4.74
C LEU A 85 -10.91 -10.51 3.52
N ILE A 86 -10.65 -11.35 2.52
CA ILE A 86 -11.50 -11.47 1.33
C ILE A 86 -12.90 -12.00 1.71
N ASP A 87 -13.03 -12.87 2.72
CA ASP A 87 -14.32 -13.33 3.27
C ASP A 87 -15.10 -12.21 3.96
N LEU A 88 -14.41 -11.25 4.57
CA LEU A 88 -15.02 -10.03 5.12
C LEU A 88 -15.38 -8.99 4.05
N GLY A 89 -15.04 -9.25 2.78
CA GLY A 89 -15.43 -8.40 1.66
C GLY A 89 -14.53 -7.19 1.42
N VAL A 90 -13.26 -7.20 1.85
CA VAL A 90 -12.34 -6.11 1.49
C VAL A 90 -12.20 -5.96 -0.03
N ASP A 91 -11.91 -4.75 -0.50
CA ASP A 91 -11.83 -4.41 -1.94
C ASP A 91 -10.49 -4.77 -2.57
N GLY A 92 -9.47 -5.00 -1.75
CA GLY A 92 -8.12 -5.32 -2.18
C GLY A 92 -7.22 -5.62 -0.99
N ILE A 93 -5.98 -6.01 -1.24
CA ILE A 93 -4.97 -6.22 -0.20
C ILE A 93 -3.63 -5.64 -0.67
N ILE A 94 -2.98 -4.90 0.22
CA ILE A 94 -1.59 -4.46 0.08
C ILE A 94 -0.69 -5.54 0.70
N THR A 95 0.25 -6.06 -0.08
CA THR A 95 1.09 -7.21 0.31
C THR A 95 2.55 -7.06 -0.12
N ASP A 96 3.48 -7.56 0.69
CA ASP A 96 4.87 -7.76 0.28
C ASP A 96 5.02 -8.99 -0.63
N ARG A 97 4.00 -9.86 -0.67
CA ARG A 97 3.98 -11.17 -1.34
C ARG A 97 2.87 -11.24 -2.39
N PRO A 98 2.98 -10.46 -3.49
CA PRO A 98 1.98 -10.47 -4.55
C PRO A 98 1.83 -11.86 -5.20
N ASP A 99 2.88 -12.68 -5.20
CA ASP A 99 2.85 -14.09 -5.64
C ASP A 99 1.82 -14.92 -4.84
N ILE A 100 1.80 -14.76 -3.51
CA ILE A 100 0.85 -15.46 -2.63
C ILE A 100 -0.56 -14.91 -2.83
N LEU A 101 -0.71 -13.58 -2.84
CA LEU A 101 -2.03 -12.95 -2.97
C LEU A 101 -2.68 -13.28 -4.31
N HIS A 102 -1.93 -13.22 -5.40
CA HIS A 102 -2.42 -13.58 -6.72
C HIS A 102 -2.92 -15.02 -6.74
N LYS A 103 -2.15 -15.97 -6.19
CA LYS A 103 -2.60 -17.36 -6.08
C LYS A 103 -3.88 -17.50 -5.25
N VAL A 104 -3.97 -16.81 -4.11
CA VAL A 104 -5.20 -16.84 -3.28
C VAL A 104 -6.41 -16.32 -4.04
N VAL A 105 -6.26 -15.22 -4.78
CA VAL A 105 -7.34 -14.62 -5.58
C VAL A 105 -7.78 -15.57 -6.70
N GLU A 106 -6.84 -16.18 -7.42
CA GLU A 106 -7.15 -17.15 -8.49
C GLU A 106 -7.84 -18.41 -7.94
N ASP A 107 -7.34 -18.98 -6.84
CA ASP A 107 -7.96 -20.14 -6.20
C ASP A 107 -9.41 -19.82 -5.76
N LEU A 108 -9.66 -18.62 -5.22
CA LEU A 108 -11.01 -18.19 -4.82
C LEU A 108 -11.92 -17.89 -6.01
N ARG A 109 -11.39 -17.33 -7.11
CA ARG A 109 -12.14 -17.15 -8.37
C ARG A 109 -12.56 -18.49 -8.96
N ALA A 110 -11.64 -19.46 -8.98
CA ALA A 110 -11.94 -20.82 -9.43
C ALA A 110 -13.01 -21.50 -8.55
N ALA A 111 -13.07 -21.17 -7.26
CA ALA A 111 -14.11 -21.60 -6.34
C ALA A 111 -15.44 -20.80 -6.47
N GLY A 112 -15.57 -19.90 -7.45
CA GLY A 112 -16.79 -19.15 -7.75
C GLY A 112 -16.95 -17.85 -6.98
N LYS A 113 -15.91 -17.36 -6.28
CA LYS A 113 -15.98 -16.10 -5.53
C LYS A 113 -15.92 -14.89 -6.49
N PRO A 114 -16.85 -13.92 -6.38
CA PRO A 114 -16.92 -12.79 -7.31
C PRO A 114 -15.88 -11.70 -6.98
N LEU A 115 -14.61 -11.92 -7.34
CA LEU A 115 -13.48 -11.01 -7.09
C LEU A 115 -13.13 -10.14 -8.31
N LYS A 116 -14.16 -9.66 -9.03
CA LYS A 116 -13.96 -8.78 -10.18
C LYS A 116 -13.52 -7.40 -9.67
N GLY A 117 -12.42 -6.87 -10.22
CA GLY A 117 -11.88 -5.57 -9.80
C GLY A 117 -11.20 -5.57 -8.43
N PHE A 118 -10.94 -6.75 -7.86
CA PHE A 118 -10.20 -6.86 -6.61
C PHE A 118 -8.77 -6.33 -6.77
N ASP A 119 -8.35 -5.44 -5.89
CA ASP A 119 -7.07 -4.75 -6.00
C ASP A 119 -5.93 -5.54 -5.33
N ILE A 120 -5.00 -6.02 -6.15
CA ILE A 120 -3.74 -6.62 -5.71
C ILE A 120 -2.69 -5.50 -5.71
N THR A 121 -2.38 -4.96 -4.53
CA THR A 121 -1.35 -3.92 -4.40
C THR A 121 -0.01 -4.52 -3.99
N ALA A 122 0.99 -4.41 -4.87
CA ALA A 122 2.38 -4.79 -4.57
C ALA A 122 3.05 -3.71 -3.71
N HIS A 123 3.21 -3.99 -2.42
CA HIS A 123 3.82 -3.07 -1.45
C HIS A 123 5.30 -2.86 -1.76
N ARG A 124 5.67 -1.63 -2.13
CA ARG A 124 7.04 -1.26 -2.57
C ARG A 124 7.53 -2.09 -3.75
N GLY A 125 6.60 -2.49 -4.62
CA GLY A 125 6.83 -3.44 -5.71
C GLY A 125 6.85 -4.91 -5.30
N GLY A 126 6.40 -5.28 -4.11
CA GLY A 126 6.49 -6.66 -3.63
C GLY A 126 7.84 -6.93 -2.97
N ARG A 127 8.16 -6.13 -1.94
CA ARG A 127 9.43 -6.18 -1.20
C ARG A 127 9.76 -7.52 -0.51
N GLY A 128 8.84 -8.49 -0.55
CA GLY A 128 9.07 -9.86 -0.14
C GLY A 128 9.73 -10.74 -1.20
N LEU A 129 9.87 -10.24 -2.43
CA LEU A 129 10.40 -10.99 -3.57
C LEU A 129 11.59 -10.30 -4.24
N ARG A 130 11.64 -8.96 -4.22
CA ARG A 130 12.71 -8.15 -4.81
C ARG A 130 13.04 -6.94 -3.91
N PRO A 131 14.24 -6.34 -4.04
CA PRO A 131 14.62 -5.17 -3.25
C PRO A 131 13.59 -4.04 -3.39
N GLU A 132 13.14 -3.52 -2.27
CA GLU A 132 11.99 -2.62 -2.23
C GLU A 132 12.20 -1.32 -3.02
N ASN A 133 11.11 -0.76 -3.55
CA ASN A 133 11.14 0.56 -4.20
C ASN A 133 12.17 0.63 -5.34
N THR A 134 12.42 -0.48 -6.05
CA THR A 134 13.34 -0.54 -7.19
C THR A 134 12.59 -0.89 -8.49
N LEU A 135 13.18 -0.59 -9.65
CA LEU A 135 12.61 -1.03 -10.93
C LEU A 135 12.41 -2.56 -10.99
N PRO A 136 13.36 -3.41 -10.53
CA PRO A 136 13.16 -4.85 -10.41
C PRO A 136 11.98 -5.27 -9.52
N SER A 137 11.71 -4.59 -8.40
CA SER A 137 10.51 -4.90 -7.62
C SER A 137 9.25 -4.48 -8.37
N PHE A 138 9.22 -3.32 -9.01
CA PHE A 138 8.05 -2.93 -9.80
C PHE A 138 7.75 -3.89 -10.95
N GLU A 139 8.76 -4.35 -11.70
CA GLU A 139 8.60 -5.40 -12.71
C GLU A 139 8.06 -6.67 -12.08
N ASN A 140 8.64 -7.13 -10.97
CA ASN A 140 8.16 -8.32 -10.29
C ASN A 140 6.70 -8.19 -9.83
N GLY A 141 6.29 -7.05 -9.27
CA GLY A 141 4.90 -6.80 -8.91
C GLY A 141 3.95 -6.95 -10.10
N MET A 142 4.32 -6.39 -11.26
CA MET A 142 3.56 -6.54 -12.51
C MET A 142 3.53 -7.99 -12.99
N ASP A 143 4.66 -8.70 -12.96
CA ASP A 143 4.75 -10.11 -13.35
C ASP A 143 3.88 -11.02 -12.47
N GLN A 144 3.69 -10.66 -11.20
CA GLN A 144 2.79 -11.37 -10.28
C GLN A 144 1.32 -10.95 -10.41
N GLY A 145 0.97 -10.14 -11.41
CA GLY A 145 -0.41 -9.73 -11.66
C GLY A 145 -0.95 -8.68 -10.69
N ALA A 146 -0.07 -7.87 -10.07
CA ALA A 146 -0.51 -6.74 -9.28
C ALA A 146 -1.24 -5.71 -10.16
N THR A 147 -2.40 -5.25 -9.69
CA THR A 147 -3.18 -4.19 -10.33
C THR A 147 -2.69 -2.80 -9.93
N THR A 148 -2.03 -2.71 -8.77
CA THR A 148 -1.51 -1.46 -8.22
C THR A 148 -0.07 -1.66 -7.74
N LEU A 149 0.83 -0.77 -8.16
CA LEU A 149 2.16 -0.65 -7.57
C LEU A 149 2.14 0.43 -6.50
N LYS A 150 2.46 0.08 -5.25
CA LYS A 150 2.67 1.08 -4.20
C LYS A 150 4.15 1.37 -4.09
N THR A 151 4.52 2.64 -4.05
CA THR A 151 5.88 3.10 -3.76
C THR A 151 5.89 4.13 -2.63
N ASP A 152 7.06 4.40 -2.08
CA ASP A 152 7.30 5.49 -1.13
C ASP A 152 8.20 6.54 -1.74
N THR A 153 8.13 7.77 -1.22
CA THR A 153 8.99 8.88 -1.62
C THR A 153 9.48 9.65 -0.41
N GLY A 154 10.79 9.91 -0.33
CA GLY A 154 11.42 10.89 0.55
C GLY A 154 11.85 12.13 -0.23
N VAL A 155 12.07 13.25 0.46
CA VAL A 155 12.57 14.51 -0.14
C VAL A 155 14.00 14.74 0.33
N THR A 156 14.92 14.93 -0.63
CA THR A 156 16.35 15.16 -0.38
C THR A 156 16.66 16.62 -0.02
N THR A 157 17.91 16.92 0.36
CA THR A 157 18.41 18.28 0.64
C THR A 157 18.13 19.30 -0.46
N VAL A 158 18.10 18.83 -1.71
CA VAL A 158 17.93 19.66 -2.92
C VAL A 158 16.49 19.68 -3.43
N GLY A 159 15.53 19.23 -2.61
CA GLY A 159 14.11 19.21 -2.98
C GLY A 159 13.75 18.17 -4.04
N VAL A 160 14.68 17.28 -4.40
CA VAL A 160 14.44 16.18 -5.34
C VAL A 160 13.87 14.99 -4.58
N SER A 161 12.83 14.37 -5.13
CA SER A 161 12.24 13.17 -4.56
C SER A 161 13.13 11.95 -4.80
N LEU A 162 13.36 11.16 -3.75
CA LEU A 162 13.96 9.83 -3.83
C LEU A 162 12.86 8.81 -3.56
N ILE A 163 12.75 7.77 -4.39
CA ILE A 163 11.83 6.66 -4.13
C ILE A 163 12.36 5.80 -2.99
N TRP A 164 11.87 6.07 -1.78
CA TRP A 164 12.39 5.52 -0.54
C TRP A 164 11.39 5.66 0.61
N HIS A 165 11.39 4.70 1.54
CA HIS A 165 10.44 4.66 2.65
C HIS A 165 10.89 5.37 3.93
N ASP A 166 12.07 5.00 4.47
CA ASP A 166 12.52 5.49 5.78
C ASP A 166 13.05 6.93 5.71
N GLN A 167 13.24 7.61 6.85
CA GLN A 167 13.87 8.95 6.87
C GLN A 167 15.38 8.93 6.58
N PHE A 168 15.97 7.74 6.60
CA PHE A 168 17.38 7.45 6.38
C PHE A 168 17.53 6.25 5.47
N LEU A 169 18.69 6.11 4.83
CA LEU A 169 19.03 4.92 4.05
C LEU A 169 19.25 3.76 5.01
N ASN A 170 18.34 2.82 5.05
CA ASN A 170 18.28 1.79 6.09
C ASN A 170 19.38 0.73 5.89
N PRO A 171 20.24 0.46 6.89
CA PRO A 171 21.25 -0.59 6.82
C PRO A 171 20.70 -2.02 6.61
N GLU A 172 19.43 -2.28 6.94
CA GLU A 172 18.76 -3.54 6.62
C GLU A 172 18.50 -3.70 5.11
N SER A 173 18.34 -2.59 4.40
CA SER A 173 18.07 -2.56 2.97
C SER A 173 19.32 -2.26 2.12
N CYS A 174 20.27 -1.51 2.70
CA CYS A 174 21.44 -0.97 2.01
C CYS A 174 22.77 -1.42 2.62
N ARG A 175 23.81 -1.29 1.80
CA ARG A 175 25.22 -1.43 2.16
C ARG A 175 26.02 -0.33 1.46
N ARG A 176 27.22 -0.02 1.96
CA ARG A 176 28.09 0.93 1.27
C ARG A 176 28.73 0.29 0.04
N ALA A 177 28.85 1.05 -1.03
CA ALA A 177 29.48 0.62 -2.27
C ALA A 177 30.98 0.35 -2.08
N ASP A 178 31.62 1.05 -1.14
CA ASP A 178 33.03 0.90 -0.75
C ASP A 178 33.30 -0.32 0.16
N GLY A 179 32.24 -1.04 0.58
CA GLY A 179 32.35 -2.18 1.48
C GLY A 179 32.56 -1.85 2.96
N ALA A 180 32.61 -0.56 3.33
CA ALA A 180 32.71 -0.18 4.73
C ALA A 180 31.43 -0.55 5.51
N ALA A 181 31.60 -0.82 6.80
CA ALA A 181 30.49 -1.20 7.68
C ALA A 181 29.39 -0.12 7.69
N TYR A 182 28.14 -0.55 7.59
CA TYR A 182 26.98 0.33 7.63
C TYR A 182 25.96 -0.23 8.61
N THR A 183 25.63 0.58 9.62
CA THR A 183 24.81 0.21 10.77
C THR A 183 23.88 1.36 11.13
N MET A 184 23.01 1.16 12.12
CA MET A 184 22.11 2.20 12.56
C MET A 184 22.85 3.39 13.18
N GLU A 185 23.99 3.17 13.82
CA GLU A 185 24.81 4.22 14.44
C GLU A 185 25.38 5.21 13.43
N ASN A 186 25.75 4.73 12.23
CA ASN A 186 26.34 5.55 11.17
C ASN A 186 25.40 5.78 9.97
N ARG A 187 24.09 5.62 10.18
CA ARG A 187 23.05 5.82 9.17
C ARG A 187 23.07 7.23 8.57
N VAL A 188 22.76 7.34 7.29
CA VAL A 188 22.66 8.61 6.56
C VAL A 188 21.21 8.98 6.33
N TYR A 189 20.83 10.18 6.75
CA TYR A 189 19.48 10.72 6.55
C TYR A 189 19.29 11.23 5.13
N ILE A 190 18.10 11.04 4.57
CA ILE A 190 17.80 11.44 3.19
C ILE A 190 17.82 12.96 3.03
N ASN A 191 17.44 13.68 4.08
CA ASN A 191 17.51 15.14 4.10
C ASN A 191 18.93 15.68 4.33
N THR A 192 19.97 14.84 4.31
CA THR A 192 21.38 15.28 4.40
C THR A 192 22.23 14.81 3.21
N ILE A 193 21.66 14.11 2.22
CA ILE A 193 22.37 13.58 1.06
C ILE A 193 21.62 13.91 -0.23
N SER A 194 22.36 14.19 -1.31
CA SER A 194 21.77 14.35 -2.64
C SER A 194 21.46 12.98 -3.25
N MET A 195 20.54 12.92 -4.22
CA MET A 195 20.24 11.67 -4.93
C MET A 195 21.50 11.07 -5.58
N ALA A 196 22.32 11.89 -6.25
CA ALA A 196 23.52 11.44 -6.93
C ALA A 196 24.56 10.86 -5.94
N GLU A 197 24.75 11.49 -4.79
CA GLU A 197 25.68 10.99 -3.78
C GLU A 197 25.16 9.72 -3.10
N ALA A 198 23.84 9.63 -2.88
CA ALA A 198 23.21 8.42 -2.37
C ALA A 198 23.42 7.22 -3.32
N GLN A 199 23.18 7.41 -4.62
CA GLN A 199 23.38 6.38 -5.65
C GLN A 199 24.85 5.95 -5.78
N LYS A 200 25.79 6.87 -5.55
CA LYS A 200 27.23 6.58 -5.58
C LYS A 200 27.68 5.83 -4.33
N THR A 201 27.18 6.21 -3.17
CA THR A 201 27.66 5.72 -1.87
C THR A 201 26.99 4.42 -1.43
N PHE A 202 25.73 4.19 -1.82
CA PHE A 202 24.93 3.08 -1.31
C PHE A 202 24.43 2.15 -2.41
N ILE A 203 24.41 0.86 -2.08
CA ILE A 203 23.74 -0.18 -2.86
C ILE A 203 22.61 -0.73 -1.99
N CYS A 204 21.37 -0.50 -2.41
CA CYS A 204 20.16 -0.90 -1.68
C CYS A 204 19.51 -2.11 -2.35
N ASP A 205 20.19 -3.25 -2.21
CA ASP A 205 19.90 -4.48 -2.95
C ASP A 205 19.43 -5.64 -2.05
N LYS A 206 19.14 -5.40 -0.77
CA LYS A 206 18.77 -6.45 0.18
C LYS A 206 17.27 -6.72 0.21
N LEU A 207 16.90 -7.96 0.48
CA LEU A 207 15.54 -8.34 0.85
C LEU A 207 15.33 -8.20 2.34
N HIS A 208 14.09 -7.87 2.73
CA HIS A 208 13.71 -7.81 4.14
C HIS A 208 13.35 -9.19 4.73
N PHE A 209 13.08 -10.19 3.88
CA PHE A 209 12.59 -11.49 4.31
C PHE A 209 13.28 -12.61 3.53
N GLY A 210 13.93 -13.54 4.23
CA GLY A 210 14.68 -14.64 3.61
C GLY A 210 16.19 -14.39 3.58
N PRO A 211 16.99 -15.30 3.00
CA PRO A 211 18.42 -15.08 2.83
C PRO A 211 18.67 -13.85 1.97
N ASP A 212 19.80 -13.16 2.19
CA ASP A 212 20.20 -11.99 1.41
C ASP A 212 20.21 -12.32 -0.10
N GLN A 213 19.14 -11.99 -0.81
CA GLN A 213 19.17 -11.97 -2.26
C GLN A 213 19.83 -10.65 -2.65
N LYS A 214 20.88 -10.74 -3.47
CA LYS A 214 21.39 -9.58 -4.22
C LYS A 214 20.51 -9.40 -5.44
N ASN A 215 20.24 -8.16 -5.82
CA ASN A 215 19.40 -7.80 -6.98
C ASN A 215 19.88 -8.53 -8.26
N ASP A 216 19.28 -9.69 -8.56
CA ASP A 216 19.60 -10.47 -9.74
C ASP A 216 18.82 -9.91 -10.93
N LEU A 217 19.53 -9.10 -11.71
CA LEU A 217 18.97 -8.40 -12.86
C LEU A 217 18.53 -9.32 -14.00
N ALA A 218 19.01 -10.56 -14.04
CA ALA A 218 18.54 -11.53 -15.01
C ALA A 218 17.05 -11.87 -14.80
N LEU A 219 16.54 -11.65 -13.59
CA LEU A 219 15.14 -11.85 -13.22
C LEU A 219 14.25 -10.62 -13.47
N SER A 220 14.80 -9.55 -14.06
CA SER A 220 14.09 -8.29 -14.35
C SER A 220 14.54 -7.67 -15.67
N PRO A 221 14.39 -8.40 -16.80
CA PRO A 221 14.88 -7.97 -18.10
C PRO A 221 14.22 -6.67 -18.61
N VAL A 222 12.96 -6.41 -18.26
CA VAL A 222 12.27 -5.17 -18.69
C VAL A 222 12.84 -3.96 -17.95
N ALA A 223 13.06 -4.07 -16.65
CA ALA A 223 13.67 -3.05 -15.81
C ALA A 223 15.10 -2.75 -16.28
N VAL A 224 15.87 -3.78 -16.66
CA VAL A 224 17.21 -3.60 -17.23
C VAL A 224 17.16 -2.88 -18.58
N ALA A 225 16.25 -3.29 -19.47
CA ALA A 225 16.08 -2.66 -20.77
C ALA A 225 15.66 -1.19 -20.63
N PHE A 226 14.70 -0.91 -19.75
CA PHE A 226 14.24 0.44 -19.42
C PHE A 226 15.37 1.30 -18.85
N ALA A 227 16.10 0.79 -17.84
CA ALA A 227 17.21 1.52 -17.24
C ALA A 227 18.30 1.84 -18.28
N LYS A 228 18.61 0.89 -19.19
CA LYS A 228 19.54 1.14 -20.29
C LYS A 228 19.07 2.24 -21.24
N LEU A 229 17.79 2.21 -21.63
CA LEU A 229 17.19 3.22 -22.51
C LEU A 229 17.25 4.62 -21.88
N GLU A 230 16.92 4.71 -20.59
CA GLU A 230 16.88 5.95 -19.82
C GLU A 230 18.25 6.39 -19.28
N LYS A 231 19.32 5.64 -19.57
CA LYS A 231 20.68 5.88 -19.05
C LYS A 231 20.73 5.93 -17.50
N ARG A 232 20.01 5.01 -16.86
CA ARG A 232 19.88 4.86 -15.41
C ARG A 232 20.48 3.56 -14.91
N THR A 233 20.73 3.47 -13.60
CA THR A 233 21.13 2.23 -12.93
C THR A 233 19.90 1.38 -12.60
N PRO A 234 19.87 0.09 -12.96
CA PRO A 234 18.69 -0.74 -12.69
C PRO A 234 18.51 -1.13 -11.21
N HIS A 235 19.55 -0.95 -10.38
CA HIS A 235 19.63 -1.59 -9.06
C HIS A 235 19.30 -0.65 -7.90
N SER A 236 19.17 0.64 -8.19
CA SER A 236 19.01 1.65 -7.17
C SER A 236 17.52 1.85 -6.88
N SER A 237 17.21 2.06 -5.60
CA SER A 237 15.95 2.60 -5.07
C SER A 237 15.75 4.06 -5.50
N SER A 238 15.91 4.33 -6.79
CA SER A 238 15.87 5.65 -7.40
C SER A 238 15.25 5.49 -8.77
N ALA A 239 13.95 5.20 -8.77
CA ALA A 239 13.16 5.50 -9.94
C ALA A 239 12.89 7.02 -9.93
N LEU A 240 13.20 7.64 -11.07
CA LEU A 240 12.97 9.03 -11.51
C LEU A 240 14.01 10.09 -11.12
#